data_AF-A0A956X740-F1
#
_entry.id   AF-A0A956X740-F1
#
_cell.length_a   1.000
_cell.length_b   1.000
_cell.length_c   1.000
_cell.angle_alpha   90.00
_cell.angle_beta   90.00
_cell.angle_gamma   90.00
#
_symmetry.space_group_name_H-M   'P 1'
#
loop_
_entity.id
_entity.type
_entity.pdbx_description
1 polymer ?
#
loop_
_entity_poly.entity_id
_entity_poly.type
_entity_poly.pdbx_seq_one_letter_code
_entity_poly.pdbx_strand_id
1 'polypeptide(L)'
;MSAPETPHTQSQPDAFLSLTSVRDTHRELLQRRRQEEDEAFYTAVTDFMRRAQASGIYLDNDSDRWAVQNLIDYWENQLFHAGRTPPGETLLAEFDPHSEPQLPDDLCPYVGLGAFQPADGPRFFGREDLIADLLEAVQVHRLVTVLGSSGSGKSSIVLAGLLPRLAQGAVAGSSQWHIFPVLKPGSAPLTQLALLLQAPDADPTEWLVETLEKFRQDDHQLTHLINASTGGTAVLVIDQFEETF
;
A
#
# COMPACT_ATOMS: atom_id res chain seq x y z
N MET A 1 -36.39 2.61 19.47
CA MET A 1 -36.48 1.27 18.86
C MET A 1 -36.04 1.42 17.42
N SER A 2 -34.72 1.39 17.19
CA SER A 2 -34.15 1.38 15.84
C SER A 2 -34.01 -0.08 15.42
N ALA A 3 -34.52 -0.41 14.24
CA ALA A 3 -34.41 -1.74 13.66
C ALA A 3 -32.93 -2.06 13.35
N PRO A 4 -32.50 -3.33 13.44
CA PRO A 4 -31.14 -3.72 13.12
C PRO A 4 -30.93 -3.75 11.60
N GLU A 5 -29.89 -3.09 11.12
CA GLU A 5 -29.40 -3.22 9.75
C GLU A 5 -28.94 -4.66 9.50
N THR A 6 -29.52 -5.29 8.48
CA THR A 6 -29.08 -6.58 7.94
C THR A 6 -27.69 -6.44 7.28
N PRO A 7 -26.79 -7.42 7.44
CA PRO A 7 -25.46 -7.35 6.85
C PRO A 7 -25.55 -7.47 5.33
N HIS A 8 -24.87 -6.56 4.64
CA HIS A 8 -24.67 -6.61 3.19
C HIS A 8 -23.95 -7.93 2.82
N THR A 9 -24.70 -8.89 2.28
CA THR A 9 -24.14 -10.02 1.54
C THR A 9 -23.41 -9.45 0.33
N GLN A 10 -22.08 -9.48 0.35
CA GLN A 10 -21.27 -9.18 -0.83
C GLN A 10 -21.62 -10.22 -1.91
N SER A 11 -22.38 -9.80 -2.93
CA SER A 11 -22.60 -10.62 -4.13
C SER A 11 -21.24 -10.98 -4.72
N GLN A 12 -20.95 -12.27 -4.82
CA GLN A 12 -19.77 -12.73 -5.56
C GLN A 12 -19.85 -12.24 -7.00
N PRO A 13 -18.75 -11.77 -7.60
CA PRO A 13 -18.75 -11.25 -8.96
C PRO A 13 -19.14 -12.36 -9.95
N ASP A 14 -19.99 -12.00 -10.93
CA ASP A 14 -20.47 -12.88 -11.99
C ASP A 14 -19.35 -13.40 -12.91
N ALA A 15 -18.16 -12.79 -12.87
CA ALA A 15 -16.97 -13.16 -13.64
C ALA A 15 -15.72 -13.29 -12.74
N PHE A 16 -14.70 -13.98 -13.23
CA PHE A 16 -13.37 -14.02 -12.60
C PHE A 16 -12.58 -12.77 -12.95
N LEU A 17 -11.89 -12.21 -11.95
CA LEU A 17 -11.09 -10.98 -12.09
C LEU A 17 -9.73 -11.20 -12.80
N SER A 18 -9.28 -12.45 -12.92
CA SER A 18 -8.01 -12.77 -13.58
C SER A 18 -7.98 -14.21 -14.10
N LEU A 19 -7.13 -14.45 -15.11
CA LEU A 19 -6.84 -15.80 -15.61
C LEU A 19 -6.31 -16.75 -14.51
N THR A 20 -5.53 -16.21 -13.57
CA THR A 20 -5.01 -16.98 -12.44
C THR A 20 -6.16 -17.50 -11.58
N SER A 21 -7.16 -16.65 -11.27
CA SER A 21 -8.34 -17.06 -10.51
C SER A 21 -9.16 -18.15 -11.22
N VAL A 22 -9.28 -18.07 -12.56
CA VAL A 22 -9.91 -19.14 -13.37
C VAL A 22 -9.13 -20.45 -13.22
N ARG A 23 -7.81 -20.40 -13.39
CA ARG A 23 -6.93 -21.58 -13.29
C ARG A 23 -6.94 -22.21 -11.90
N ASP A 24 -6.94 -21.40 -10.84
CA ASP A 24 -6.97 -21.87 -9.46
C ASP A 24 -8.28 -22.62 -9.17
N THR A 25 -9.42 -22.02 -9.54
CA THR A 25 -10.74 -22.65 -9.38
C THR A 25 -10.84 -23.95 -10.19
N HIS A 26 -10.30 -23.98 -11.42
CA HIS A 26 -10.24 -25.20 -12.23
C HIS A 26 -9.42 -26.30 -11.53
N ARG A 27 -8.26 -25.97 -10.92
CA ARG A 27 -7.45 -26.95 -10.18
C ARG A 27 -8.19 -27.51 -8.97
N GLU A 28 -8.93 -26.67 -8.25
CA GLU A 28 -9.77 -27.10 -7.12
C GLU A 28 -10.86 -28.09 -7.58
N LEU A 29 -11.54 -27.81 -8.70
CA LEU A 29 -12.53 -28.72 -9.28
C LEU A 29 -11.90 -30.05 -9.71
N LEU A 30 -10.73 -30.03 -10.36
CA LEU A 30 -10.00 -31.26 -10.69
C LEU A 30 -9.62 -32.06 -9.44
N GLN A 31 -9.24 -31.40 -8.35
CA GLN A 31 -8.92 -32.06 -7.10
C GLN A 31 -10.15 -32.70 -6.47
N ARG A 32 -11.28 -31.98 -6.44
CA ARG A 32 -12.55 -32.47 -5.90
C ARG A 32 -13.08 -33.66 -6.69
N ARG A 33 -12.98 -33.61 -8.02
CA ARG A 33 -13.38 -34.71 -8.92
C ARG A 33 -12.72 -36.05 -8.56
N ARG A 34 -11.44 -36.02 -8.15
CA ARG A 34 -10.72 -37.25 -7.75
C ARG A 34 -11.28 -37.89 -6.47
N GLN A 35 -12.06 -37.15 -5.68
CA GLN A 35 -12.62 -37.60 -4.43
C GLN A 35 -14.06 -38.06 -4.61
N GLU A 36 -14.94 -37.20 -5.12
CA GLU A 36 -16.37 -37.46 -5.21
C GLU A 36 -17.03 -36.61 -6.31
N GLU A 37 -17.87 -37.24 -7.13
CA GLU A 37 -18.62 -36.62 -8.24
C GLU A 37 -20.12 -36.58 -7.91
N ASP A 38 -20.49 -35.84 -6.87
CA ASP A 38 -21.86 -35.67 -6.40
C ASP A 38 -22.59 -34.50 -7.10
N GLU A 39 -23.89 -34.31 -6.83
CA GLU A 39 -24.67 -33.18 -7.39
C GLU A 39 -24.06 -31.81 -7.06
N ALA A 40 -23.47 -31.67 -5.87
CA ALA A 40 -22.82 -30.43 -5.45
C ALA A 40 -21.55 -30.15 -6.26
N PHE A 41 -20.79 -31.17 -6.66
CA PHE A 41 -19.66 -31.03 -7.57
C PHE A 41 -20.11 -30.52 -8.94
N TYR A 42 -21.13 -31.14 -9.54
CA TYR A 42 -21.65 -30.72 -10.85
C TYR A 42 -22.28 -29.31 -10.83
N THR A 43 -22.87 -28.92 -9.70
CA THR A 43 -23.32 -27.55 -9.47
C THR A 43 -22.15 -26.56 -9.49
N ALA A 44 -21.04 -26.90 -8.84
CA ALA A 44 -19.83 -26.07 -8.83
C ALA A 44 -19.15 -25.99 -10.21
N VAL A 45 -19.14 -27.08 -10.99
CA VAL A 45 -18.65 -27.08 -12.38
C VAL A 45 -19.49 -26.14 -13.25
N THR A 46 -20.81 -26.22 -13.13
CA THR A 46 -21.75 -25.34 -13.86
C THR A 46 -21.53 -23.87 -13.50
N ASP A 47 -21.33 -23.57 -12.21
CA ASP A 47 -21.03 -22.21 -11.75
C ASP A 47 -19.69 -21.69 -12.28
N PHE A 48 -18.65 -22.53 -12.22
CA PHE A 48 -17.34 -22.24 -12.81
C PHE A 48 -17.46 -21.92 -14.30
N MET A 49 -18.16 -22.75 -15.08
CA MET A 49 -18.33 -22.54 -16.52
C MET A 49 -19.03 -21.21 -16.81
N ARG A 50 -20.11 -20.87 -16.08
CA ARG A 50 -20.81 -19.59 -16.22
C ARG A 50 -19.88 -18.40 -15.95
N ARG A 51 -19.12 -18.45 -14.86
CA ARG A 51 -18.21 -17.37 -14.47
C ARG A 51 -17.00 -17.25 -15.40
N ALA A 52 -16.45 -18.39 -15.84
CA ALA A 52 -15.36 -18.45 -16.80
C ALA A 52 -15.79 -17.86 -18.15
N GLN A 53 -17.00 -18.21 -18.60
CA GLN A 53 -17.60 -17.64 -19.82
C GLN A 53 -17.73 -16.11 -19.71
N ALA A 54 -18.31 -15.62 -18.62
CA ALA A 54 -18.52 -14.19 -18.39
C ALA A 54 -17.21 -13.41 -18.29
N SER A 55 -16.12 -14.07 -17.86
CA SER A 55 -14.77 -13.46 -17.78
C SER A 55 -14.22 -13.06 -19.15
N GLY A 56 -14.80 -13.55 -20.25
CA GLY A 56 -14.44 -13.17 -21.61
C GLY A 56 -14.49 -11.66 -21.86
N ILE A 57 -15.34 -10.91 -21.15
CA ILE A 57 -15.42 -9.45 -21.28
C ILE A 57 -14.11 -8.74 -20.90
N TYR A 58 -13.28 -9.35 -20.04
CA TYR A 58 -12.03 -8.76 -19.54
C TYR A 58 -10.76 -9.25 -20.26
N LEU A 59 -10.85 -10.29 -21.10
CA LEU A 59 -9.68 -10.93 -21.71
C LEU A 59 -9.39 -10.30 -23.08
N ASP A 60 -8.39 -9.41 -23.10
CA ASP A 60 -8.00 -8.59 -24.26
C ASP A 60 -7.11 -9.32 -25.29
N ASN A 61 -6.47 -10.42 -24.89
CA ASN A 61 -5.51 -11.13 -25.72
C ASN A 61 -5.96 -12.56 -26.06
N ASP A 62 -5.66 -12.98 -27.30
CA ASP A 62 -6.10 -14.27 -27.84
C ASP A 62 -5.57 -15.48 -27.07
N SER A 63 -4.36 -15.38 -26.50
CA SER A 63 -3.74 -16.47 -25.75
C SER A 63 -4.55 -16.80 -24.49
N ASP A 64 -4.92 -15.79 -23.72
CA ASP A 64 -5.68 -15.97 -22.48
C ASP A 64 -7.12 -16.38 -22.78
N ARG A 65 -7.73 -15.79 -23.81
CA ARG A 65 -9.05 -16.21 -24.31
C ARG A 65 -9.05 -17.69 -24.69
N TRP A 66 -8.07 -18.12 -25.50
CA TRP A 66 -7.94 -19.52 -25.89
C TRP A 66 -7.71 -20.44 -24.69
N ALA A 67 -6.89 -20.00 -23.72
CA ALA A 67 -6.66 -20.76 -22.50
C ALA A 67 -7.95 -20.97 -21.69
N VAL A 68 -8.79 -19.94 -21.51
CA VAL A 68 -10.06 -20.08 -20.79
C VAL A 68 -11.08 -20.88 -21.59
N GLN A 69 -11.17 -20.69 -22.91
CA GLN A 69 -12.10 -21.45 -23.74
C GLN A 69 -11.82 -22.96 -23.64
N ASN A 70 -10.56 -23.39 -23.72
CA ASN A 70 -10.21 -24.80 -23.55
C ASN A 70 -10.63 -25.37 -22.18
N LEU A 71 -10.62 -24.56 -21.12
CA LEU A 71 -11.08 -25.00 -19.80
C LEU A 71 -12.60 -25.17 -19.77
N ILE A 72 -13.34 -24.31 -20.49
CA ILE A 72 -14.79 -24.44 -20.65
C ILE A 72 -15.11 -25.68 -21.48
N ASP A 73 -14.47 -25.84 -22.64
CA ASP A 73 -14.64 -26.99 -23.54
C ASP A 73 -14.34 -28.32 -22.83
N TYR A 74 -13.31 -28.33 -21.97
CA TYR A 74 -13.00 -29.48 -21.13
C TYR A 74 -14.18 -29.87 -20.25
N TRP A 75 -14.75 -28.91 -19.50
CA TRP A 75 -15.85 -29.20 -18.58
C TRP A 75 -17.17 -29.46 -19.29
N GLU A 76 -17.42 -28.83 -20.45
CA GLU A 76 -18.55 -29.15 -21.31
C GLU A 76 -18.52 -30.63 -21.73
N ASN A 77 -17.36 -31.12 -22.18
CA ASN A 77 -17.18 -32.52 -22.53
C ASN A 77 -17.37 -33.45 -21.32
N GLN A 78 -16.88 -33.06 -20.13
CA GLN A 78 -17.11 -33.85 -18.91
C GLN A 78 -18.60 -33.93 -18.53
N LEU A 79 -19.34 -32.83 -18.60
CA LEU A 79 -20.78 -32.82 -18.33
C LEU A 79 -21.53 -33.70 -19.33
N PHE A 80 -21.19 -33.62 -20.62
CA PHE A 80 -21.78 -34.45 -21.66
C PHE A 80 -21.60 -35.95 -21.36
N HIS A 81 -20.39 -36.37 -21.00
CA HIS A 81 -20.12 -37.77 -20.63
C HIS A 81 -20.84 -38.22 -19.34
N ALA A 82 -21.13 -37.30 -18.43
CA ALA A 82 -21.94 -37.56 -17.24
C ALA A 82 -23.46 -37.56 -17.51
N GLY A 83 -23.89 -37.38 -18.76
CA GLY A 83 -25.32 -37.30 -19.12
C GLY A 83 -25.99 -36.01 -18.66
N ARG A 84 -25.20 -34.95 -18.43
CA ARG A 84 -25.66 -33.63 -17.97
C ARG A 84 -25.61 -32.61 -19.09
N THR A 85 -26.47 -31.61 -19.00
CA THR A 85 -26.49 -30.47 -19.93
C THR A 85 -25.58 -29.34 -19.44
N PRO A 86 -24.71 -28.79 -20.29
CA PRO A 86 -23.88 -27.64 -19.93
C PRO A 86 -24.73 -26.38 -19.66
N PRO A 87 -24.20 -25.40 -18.91
CA PRO A 87 -24.88 -24.13 -18.69
C PRO A 87 -24.91 -23.31 -19.98
N GLY A 88 -26.11 -23.06 -20.52
CA GLY A 88 -26.37 -22.01 -21.51
C GLY A 88 -25.32 -21.90 -22.63
N GLU A 89 -24.78 -20.70 -22.80
CA GLU A 89 -23.71 -20.41 -23.76
C GLU A 89 -22.35 -20.83 -23.18
N THR A 90 -21.60 -21.63 -23.94
CA THR A 90 -20.25 -22.14 -23.55
C THR A 90 -19.11 -21.39 -24.25
N LEU A 91 -19.43 -20.47 -25.16
CA LEU A 91 -18.45 -19.60 -25.78
C LEU A 91 -18.19 -18.40 -24.90
N LEU A 92 -16.91 -18.08 -24.69
CA LEU A 92 -16.48 -16.87 -23.99
C LEU A 92 -17.21 -15.62 -24.49
N ALA A 93 -17.67 -14.80 -23.55
CA ALA A 93 -18.22 -13.48 -23.87
C ALA A 93 -17.19 -12.66 -24.68
N GLU A 94 -17.67 -11.86 -25.64
CA GLU A 94 -16.81 -10.97 -26.42
C GLU A 94 -16.08 -9.97 -25.51
N PHE A 95 -14.82 -9.67 -25.83
CA PHE A 95 -14.06 -8.66 -25.11
C PHE A 95 -14.75 -7.30 -25.21
N ASP A 96 -14.94 -6.62 -24.08
CA ASP A 96 -15.53 -5.29 -24.03
C ASP A 96 -14.56 -4.31 -23.35
N PRO A 97 -13.92 -3.40 -24.10
CA PRO A 97 -12.99 -2.43 -23.55
C PRO A 97 -13.65 -1.42 -22.59
N HIS A 98 -14.98 -1.33 -22.57
CA HIS A 98 -15.72 -0.45 -21.66
C HIS A 98 -16.13 -1.14 -20.35
N SER A 99 -15.89 -2.44 -20.24
CA SER A 99 -16.21 -3.23 -19.06
C SER A 99 -15.07 -3.31 -18.05
N GLU A 100 -13.93 -2.64 -18.28
CA GLU A 100 -12.77 -2.71 -17.37
C GLU A 100 -13.15 -2.46 -15.90
N PRO A 101 -12.72 -3.34 -14.97
CA PRO A 101 -13.00 -3.15 -13.56
C PRO A 101 -12.31 -1.88 -13.07
N GLN A 102 -13.08 -0.98 -12.47
CA GLN A 102 -12.52 0.19 -11.78
C GLN A 102 -11.81 -0.28 -10.52
N LEU A 103 -10.48 -0.30 -10.55
CA LEU A 103 -9.68 -0.48 -9.34
C LEU A 103 -9.70 0.83 -8.57
N PRO A 104 -10.06 0.83 -7.27
CA PRO A 104 -9.99 2.04 -6.48
C PRO A 104 -8.53 2.48 -6.35
N ASP A 105 -8.30 3.78 -6.51
CA ASP A 105 -6.96 4.38 -6.60
C ASP A 105 -6.09 4.11 -5.35
N ASP A 106 -6.71 3.87 -4.19
CA ASP A 106 -6.03 3.56 -2.93
C ASP A 106 -5.29 2.22 -2.96
N LEU A 107 -5.72 1.28 -3.81
CA LEU A 107 -5.06 -0.01 -4.03
C LEU A 107 -3.90 0.07 -5.03
N CYS A 108 -3.70 1.21 -5.71
CA CYS A 108 -2.58 1.34 -6.64
C CYS A 108 -1.24 1.24 -5.88
N PRO A 109 -0.33 0.32 -6.26
CA PRO A 109 0.96 0.18 -5.58
C PRO A 109 1.96 1.27 -6.00
N TYR A 110 1.66 2.01 -7.07
CA TYR A 110 2.56 3.01 -7.65
C TYR A 110 2.13 4.42 -7.23
N VAL A 111 3.01 5.12 -6.49
CA VAL A 111 2.77 6.50 -6.03
C VAL A 111 3.18 7.58 -7.03
N GLY A 112 3.52 7.19 -8.27
CA GLY A 112 3.94 8.10 -9.35
C GLY A 112 5.25 8.83 -9.03
N LEU A 113 5.26 10.16 -9.25
CA LEU A 113 6.40 11.04 -8.94
C LEU A 113 6.48 11.43 -7.47
N GLY A 114 5.49 11.04 -6.66
CA GLY A 114 5.48 11.30 -5.23
C GLY A 114 6.53 10.45 -4.50
N ALA A 115 6.95 10.92 -3.32
CA ALA A 115 7.68 10.09 -2.39
C ALA A 115 6.70 9.16 -1.66
N PHE A 116 7.12 7.91 -1.41
CA PHE A 116 6.39 7.00 -0.53
C PHE A 116 6.30 7.64 0.87
N GLN A 117 5.10 7.61 1.46
CA GLN A 117 4.84 8.19 2.77
C GLN A 117 5.00 7.14 3.87
N PRO A 118 5.03 7.53 5.17
CA PRO A 118 5.11 6.57 6.26
C PRO A 118 4.02 5.48 6.24
N ALA A 119 2.82 5.84 5.77
CA ALA A 119 1.70 4.90 5.61
C ALA A 119 1.93 3.86 4.51
N ASP A 120 2.80 4.13 3.54
CA ASP A 120 3.10 3.24 2.43
C ASP A 120 4.21 2.23 2.74
N GLY A 121 4.69 2.15 3.98
CA GLY A 121 5.68 1.17 4.42
C GLY A 121 5.39 -0.27 3.97
N PRO A 122 4.14 -0.78 4.01
CA PRO A 122 3.80 -2.12 3.51
C PRO A 122 3.97 -2.30 2.00
N ARG A 123 4.07 -1.21 1.23
CA ARG A 123 4.27 -1.20 -0.22
C ARG A 123 5.72 -0.85 -0.63
N PHE A 124 6.60 -0.60 0.34
CA PHE A 124 7.97 -0.16 0.10
C PHE A 124 8.96 -1.32 0.24
N PHE A 125 9.47 -1.81 -0.91
CA PHE A 125 10.32 -3.01 -0.99
C PHE A 125 11.61 -2.75 -1.78
N GLY A 126 12.61 -3.61 -1.63
CA GLY A 126 13.83 -3.65 -2.44
C GLY A 126 14.92 -2.68 -1.98
N ARG A 127 14.78 -2.12 -0.78
CA ARG A 127 15.72 -1.19 -0.13
C ARG A 127 16.08 -1.61 1.29
N GLU A 128 15.88 -2.88 1.62
CA GLU A 128 16.02 -3.42 2.97
C GLU A 128 17.42 -3.23 3.53
N ASP A 129 18.46 -3.52 2.74
CA ASP A 129 19.86 -3.37 3.16
C ASP A 129 20.20 -1.90 3.48
N LEU A 130 19.80 -0.97 2.61
CA LEU A 130 20.06 0.46 2.81
C LEU A 130 19.27 1.01 4.02
N ILE A 131 18.10 0.46 4.32
CA ILE A 131 17.35 0.80 5.53
C ILE A 131 18.06 0.28 6.77
N ALA A 132 18.63 -0.93 6.71
CA ALA A 132 19.42 -1.48 7.82
C ALA A 132 20.64 -0.61 8.12
N ASP A 133 21.38 -0.19 7.09
CA ASP A 133 22.51 0.74 7.23
C ASP A 133 22.08 2.08 7.86
N LEU A 134 20.93 2.62 7.46
CA LEU A 134 20.38 3.84 8.06
C LEU A 134 19.98 3.66 9.53
N LEU A 135 19.41 2.51 9.90
CA LEU A 135 19.06 2.19 11.28
C LEU A 135 20.30 2.10 12.18
N GLU A 136 21.38 1.50 11.70
CA GLU A 136 22.67 1.50 12.40
C GLU A 136 23.22 2.92 12.53
N ALA A 137 23.19 3.71 11.45
CA ALA A 137 23.68 5.08 11.44
C ALA A 137 22.95 5.96 12.46
N VAL A 138 21.62 5.90 12.56
CA VAL A 138 20.86 6.70 13.53
C VAL A 138 21.04 6.22 14.97
N GLN A 139 21.43 4.97 15.19
CA GLN A 139 21.77 4.46 16.51
C GLN A 139 23.09 5.03 17.02
N VAL A 140 24.07 5.23 16.13
CA VAL A 140 25.44 5.66 16.47
C VAL A 140 25.62 7.18 16.37
N HIS A 141 24.90 7.83 15.46
CA HIS A 141 25.10 9.25 15.14
C HIS A 141 23.86 10.10 15.45
N ARG A 142 24.09 11.30 16.00
CA ARG A 142 23.03 12.29 16.25
C ARG A 142 22.61 13.07 15.00
N LEU A 143 23.42 13.03 13.94
CA LEU A 143 23.16 13.66 12.66
C LEU A 143 23.51 12.66 11.55
N VAL A 144 22.54 12.35 10.71
CA VAL A 144 22.68 11.45 9.56
C VAL A 144 22.20 12.20 8.32
N THR A 145 23.01 12.19 7.27
CA THR A 145 22.68 12.84 6.00
C THR A 145 22.47 11.79 4.92
N VAL A 146 21.33 11.84 4.23
CA VAL A 146 21.01 10.95 3.10
C VAL A 146 21.26 11.70 1.80
N LEU A 147 22.27 11.27 1.04
CA LEU A 147 22.70 11.91 -0.21
C LEU A 147 22.41 11.00 -1.41
N GLY A 148 22.20 11.61 -2.57
CA GLY A 148 21.88 10.89 -3.80
C GLY A 148 21.25 11.80 -4.85
N SER A 149 21.26 11.35 -6.11
CA SER A 149 20.70 12.09 -7.25
C SER A 149 19.22 12.44 -7.04
N SER A 150 18.74 13.46 -7.75
CA SER A 150 17.30 13.75 -7.79
C SER A 150 16.54 12.52 -8.31
N GLY A 151 15.41 12.19 -7.68
CA GLY A 151 14.61 11.00 -8.02
C GLY A 151 15.17 9.66 -7.55
N SER A 152 16.31 9.59 -6.85
CA SER A 152 16.86 8.32 -6.32
C SER A 152 16.04 7.70 -5.18
N GLY A 153 15.00 8.38 -4.68
CA GLY A 153 14.14 7.89 -3.61
C GLY A 153 14.60 8.21 -2.19
N LYS A 154 15.43 9.23 -1.99
CA LYS A 154 15.94 9.67 -0.67
C LYS A 154 14.82 9.94 0.35
N SER A 155 13.82 10.72 -0.07
CA SER A 155 12.67 11.01 0.80
C SER A 155 11.89 9.71 1.04
N SER A 156 11.61 8.89 0.02
CA SER A 156 10.91 7.62 0.17
C SER A 156 11.59 6.66 1.16
N ILE A 157 12.91 6.51 1.13
CA ILE A 157 13.62 5.60 2.05
C ILE A 157 13.57 6.10 3.50
N VAL A 158 13.63 7.41 3.72
CA VAL A 158 13.47 7.97 5.07
C VAL A 158 12.02 7.82 5.53
N LEU A 159 11.06 8.26 4.71
CA LEU A 159 9.66 8.35 5.08
C LEU A 159 8.97 6.99 5.20
N ALA A 160 9.09 6.12 4.20
CA ALA A 160 8.44 4.81 4.18
C ALA A 160 9.34 3.67 4.68
N GLY A 161 10.66 3.86 4.65
CA GLY A 161 11.64 2.88 5.11
C GLY A 161 11.99 3.05 6.60
N LEU A 162 12.65 4.16 6.93
CA LEU A 162 13.27 4.40 8.23
C LEU A 162 12.25 4.75 9.33
N LEU A 163 11.43 5.79 9.14
CA LEU A 163 10.54 6.30 10.18
C LEU A 163 9.55 5.25 10.73
N PRO A 164 8.88 4.43 9.89
CA PRO A 164 7.96 3.42 10.40
C PRO A 164 8.68 2.36 11.23
N ARG A 165 9.91 1.99 10.87
CA ARG A 165 10.71 1.02 11.62
C ARG A 165 11.20 1.58 12.95
N LEU A 166 11.59 2.85 13.00
CA LEU A 166 11.91 3.52 14.27
C LEU A 166 10.70 3.55 15.20
N ALA A 167 9.52 3.92 14.69
CA ALA A 167 8.27 3.90 15.46
C ALA A 167 7.91 2.50 15.98
N GLN A 168 8.27 1.45 15.24
CA GLN A 168 8.07 0.04 15.62
C GLN A 168 9.14 -0.52 16.55
N GLY A 169 10.15 0.27 16.95
CA GLY A 169 11.19 -0.19 17.87
C GLY A 169 12.33 -0.96 17.22
N ALA A 170 12.60 -0.75 15.93
CA ALA A 170 13.72 -1.41 15.24
C ALA A 170 15.10 -1.07 15.83
N VAL A 171 15.21 0.06 16.53
CA VAL A 171 16.36 0.40 17.37
C VAL A 171 15.94 0.31 18.83
N ALA A 172 16.85 -0.13 19.71
CA ALA A 172 16.54 -0.29 21.13
C ALA A 172 15.99 1.01 21.76
N GLY A 173 14.75 0.95 22.25
CA GLY A 173 14.05 2.10 22.84
C GLY A 173 13.39 3.05 21.83
N SER A 174 13.52 2.82 20.51
CA SER A 174 13.03 3.76 19.49
C SER A 174 11.52 3.88 19.41
N SER A 175 10.78 2.89 19.91
CA SER A 175 9.32 2.95 20.02
C SER A 175 8.82 4.03 20.99
N GLN A 176 9.70 4.56 21.86
CA GLN A 176 9.41 5.67 22.76
C GLN A 176 9.98 7.00 22.24
N TRP A 177 10.70 7.01 21.12
CA TRP A 177 11.26 8.24 20.58
C TRP A 177 10.16 9.13 20.01
N HIS A 178 10.31 10.43 20.20
CA HIS A 178 9.40 11.39 19.62
C HIS A 178 9.81 11.71 18.17
N ILE A 179 9.02 11.27 17.19
CA ILE A 179 9.26 11.55 15.77
C ILE A 179 8.43 12.78 15.38
N PHE A 180 9.11 13.90 15.13
CA PHE A 180 8.45 15.12 14.65
C PHE A 180 7.94 14.95 13.21
N PRO A 181 6.89 15.70 12.82
CA PRO A 181 6.56 15.89 11.41
C PRO A 181 7.76 16.31 10.58
N VAL A 182 7.80 15.86 9.32
CA VAL A 182 8.90 16.16 8.40
C VAL A 182 8.98 17.65 8.14
N LEU A 183 10.13 18.24 8.43
CA LEU A 183 10.40 19.65 8.15
C LEU A 183 10.79 19.80 6.68
N LYS A 184 10.06 20.66 5.96
CA LYS A 184 10.48 21.18 4.66
C LYS A 184 10.86 22.65 4.82
N PRO A 185 12.15 23.02 4.75
CA PRO A 185 12.59 24.36 5.13
C PRO A 185 11.99 25.49 4.27
N GLY A 186 11.88 25.27 2.96
CA GLY A 186 11.48 26.29 1.99
C GLY A 186 12.32 27.57 2.13
N SER A 187 11.71 28.73 1.89
CA SER A 187 12.38 30.03 1.95
C SER A 187 12.56 30.61 3.35
N ALA A 188 12.02 29.97 4.39
CA ALA A 188 12.05 30.47 5.77
C ALA A 188 12.33 29.34 6.78
N PRO A 189 13.55 28.76 6.75
CA PRO A 189 13.91 27.56 7.51
C PRO A 189 13.65 27.69 9.02
N LEU A 190 14.11 28.79 9.62
CA LEU A 190 13.94 29.04 11.06
C LEU A 190 12.48 29.25 11.46
N THR A 191 11.67 29.84 10.58
CA THR A 191 10.23 30.02 10.80
C THR A 191 9.52 28.67 10.81
N GLN A 192 9.80 27.81 9.83
CA GLN A 192 9.21 26.46 9.78
C GLN A 192 9.63 25.61 10.98
N LEU A 193 10.90 25.72 11.40
CA LEU A 193 11.40 25.05 12.60
C LEU A 193 10.70 25.55 13.88
N ALA A 194 10.52 26.86 14.04
CA ALA A 194 9.85 27.44 15.19
C ALA A 194 8.37 27.00 15.28
N LEU A 195 7.67 26.94 14.14
CA LEU A 195 6.29 26.45 14.06
C LEU A 195 6.18 24.96 14.40
N LEU A 196 7.12 24.14 13.93
CA LEU A 196 7.16 22.71 14.23
C LEU A 196 7.31 22.41 15.73
N LEU A 197 8.07 23.26 16.44
CA LEU A 197 8.40 23.10 17.86
C LEU A 197 7.44 23.86 18.79
N GLN A 198 6.38 24.47 18.24
CA GLN A 198 5.44 25.28 19.02
C GLN A 198 4.72 24.46 20.10
N ALA A 199 4.73 24.97 21.33
CA ALA A 199 3.94 24.40 22.40
C ALA A 199 2.43 24.62 22.17
N PRO A 200 1.55 23.65 22.46
CA PRO A 200 0.12 23.73 22.16
C PRO A 200 -0.61 24.95 22.75
N ASP A 201 -0.16 25.42 23.92
CA ASP A 201 -0.81 26.50 24.68
C ASP A 201 -0.19 27.89 24.44
N ALA A 202 0.83 27.98 23.58
CA ALA A 202 1.53 29.24 23.31
C ALA A 202 0.80 30.11 22.28
N ASP A 203 0.76 31.43 22.49
CA ASP A 203 0.31 32.36 21.46
C ASP A 203 1.22 32.24 20.22
N PRO A 204 0.68 31.98 19.01
CA PRO A 204 1.51 31.73 17.83
C PRO A 204 2.40 32.89 17.42
N THR A 205 1.94 34.13 17.62
CA THR A 205 2.68 35.32 17.17
C THR A 205 3.81 35.62 18.13
N GLU A 206 3.52 35.63 19.44
CA GLU A 206 4.51 35.84 20.49
C GLU A 206 5.58 34.73 20.46
N TRP A 207 5.16 33.47 20.35
CA TRP A 207 6.07 32.33 20.22
C TRP A 207 7.05 32.49 19.06
N LEU A 208 6.54 32.84 17.88
CA LEU A 208 7.37 32.93 16.69
C LEU A 208 8.40 34.04 16.81
N VAL A 209 7.99 35.23 17.26
CA VAL A 209 8.90 36.38 17.43
C VAL A 209 10.00 36.05 18.44
N GLU A 210 9.63 35.52 19.60
CA GLU A 210 10.62 35.17 20.63
C GLU A 210 11.56 34.05 20.20
N THR A 211 11.03 33.01 19.57
CA THR A 211 11.81 31.83 19.19
C THR A 211 12.78 32.14 18.08
N LEU A 212 12.38 32.93 17.08
CA LEU A 212 13.28 33.38 16.01
C LEU A 212 14.42 34.24 16.54
N GLU A 213 14.16 35.11 17.50
CA GLU A 213 15.20 35.91 18.12
C GLU A 213 16.15 35.04 18.96
N LYS A 214 15.62 34.10 19.74
CA LYS A 214 16.43 33.14 20.52
C LYS A 214 17.29 32.25 19.61
N PHE A 215 16.78 31.76 18.48
CA PHE A 215 17.59 30.98 17.52
C PHE A 215 18.78 31.75 16.96
N ARG A 216 18.71 33.08 16.86
CA ARG A 216 19.82 33.92 16.38
C ARG A 216 20.86 34.22 17.46
N GLN A 217 20.48 34.10 18.72
CA GLN A 217 21.30 34.48 19.86
C GLN A 217 21.90 33.29 20.62
N ASP A 218 21.27 32.12 20.53
CA ASP A 218 21.67 30.90 21.26
C ASP A 218 21.68 29.66 20.35
N ASP A 219 22.87 29.14 20.09
CA ASP A 219 23.10 27.92 19.29
C ASP A 219 22.49 26.65 19.95
N HIS A 220 22.21 26.68 21.26
CA HIS A 220 21.63 25.56 21.99
C HIS A 220 20.10 25.60 22.06
N GLN A 221 19.47 26.67 21.57
CA GLN A 221 18.02 26.88 21.70
C GLN A 221 17.21 25.73 21.11
N LEU A 222 17.63 25.14 19.98
CA LEU A 222 16.96 23.98 19.39
C LEU A 222 16.95 22.77 20.34
N THR A 223 18.08 22.49 20.98
CA THR A 223 18.19 21.37 21.93
C THR A 223 17.34 21.63 23.17
N HIS A 224 17.29 22.87 23.66
CA HIS A 224 16.42 23.25 24.77
C HIS A 224 14.94 23.02 24.46
N LEU A 225 14.48 23.44 23.27
CA LEU A 225 13.10 23.26 22.83
C LEU A 225 12.71 21.79 22.65
N ILE A 226 13.59 20.98 22.04
CA ILE A 226 13.35 19.55 21.86
C ILE A 226 13.28 18.83 23.22
N ASN A 227 14.22 19.13 24.13
CA ASN A 227 14.24 18.49 25.45
C ASN A 227 13.01 18.87 26.28
N ALA A 228 12.55 20.12 26.20
CA ALA A 228 11.36 20.58 26.90
C ALA A 228 10.06 19.95 26.37
N SER A 229 10.00 19.64 25.07
CA SER A 229 8.79 19.09 24.43
C SER A 229 8.69 17.57 24.47
N THR A 230 9.81 16.86 24.48
CA THR A 230 9.82 15.40 24.26
C THR A 230 10.22 14.58 25.48
N GLY A 231 10.96 15.15 26.44
CA GLY A 231 11.42 14.44 27.65
C GLY A 231 12.32 13.23 27.38
N GLY A 232 12.82 13.05 26.15
CA GLY A 232 13.54 11.86 25.71
C GLY A 232 14.23 12.05 24.36
N THR A 233 14.55 10.95 23.67
CA THR A 233 15.15 11.00 22.33
C THR A 233 14.12 11.44 21.31
N ALA A 234 14.49 12.37 20.44
CA ALA A 234 13.63 12.85 19.36
C ALA A 234 14.30 12.68 18.00
N VAL A 235 13.48 12.50 16.97
CA VAL A 235 13.89 12.41 15.57
C VAL A 235 13.29 13.58 14.82
N LEU A 236 14.15 14.39 14.22
CA LEU A 236 13.79 15.49 13.34
C LEU A 236 14.31 15.17 11.93
N VAL A 237 13.40 15.04 10.98
CA VAL A 237 13.74 14.85 9.56
C VAL A 237 13.60 16.19 8.85
N ILE A 238 14.67 16.59 8.15
CA ILE A 238 14.69 17.76 7.29
C ILE A 238 14.80 17.28 5.84
N ASP A 239 13.71 17.38 5.10
CA ASP A 239 13.67 17.01 3.68
C ASP A 239 13.91 18.26 2.82
N GLN A 240 14.56 18.10 1.67
CA GLN A 240 14.95 19.21 0.78
C GLN A 240 15.84 20.26 1.47
N PHE A 241 16.79 19.81 2.31
CA PHE A 241 17.74 20.71 2.98
C PHE A 241 18.59 21.51 1.99
N GLU A 242 18.83 20.97 0.80
CA GLU A 242 19.53 21.68 -0.28
C GLU A 242 18.84 22.98 -0.74
N GLU A 243 17.54 23.17 -0.48
CA GLU A 243 16.81 24.39 -0.84
C GLU A 243 17.15 25.60 0.06
N THR A 244 17.94 25.40 1.12
CA THR A 244 18.33 26.49 2.04
C THR A 244 19.59 27.26 1.62
N PHE A 245 20.27 26.86 0.53
CA PHE A 245 21.54 27.46 0.08
C PHE A 245 21.53 27.87 -1.39
#